data_AF-A0A0A8X735-F1
#
_entry.id   AF-A0A0A8X735-F1
#
_cell.length_a   1.000
_cell.length_b   1.000
_cell.length_c   1.000
_cell.angle_alpha   90.00
_cell.angle_beta   90.00
_cell.angle_gamma   90.00
#
_symmetry.space_group_name_H-M   'P 1'
#
loop_
_entity.id
_entity.type
_entity.pdbx_description
1 polymer ?
#
loop_
_entity_poly.entity_id
_entity_poly.type
_entity_poly.pdbx_seq_one_letter_code
_entity_poly.pdbx_strand_id
1 'polypeptide(L)'
;MRKKVLMPLLLISILIAFGIFYWYYLAPPAGFPDKEKIKAILSDPNNRVDIAEIQDTIFLDDKHVYIPFITEEEGHGISFWEWKKHEWQLSSFSTGSMPQIWKIDSDDPSSHYIMWNFHPENNLDFLTFFLIKERGFSVSDGKEKYDPGIQMDYRAEVGEKSYGYTSIPTEWQKYMEAENKLMAAMKPNPLFNDFFPPAQYYFGWQSTSVDGSTEFPSYPNMNGYGSGGSSTEHLRFLNENDIFIR
;
A
#
# COMPACT_ATOMS: atom_id res chain seq x y z
N MET A 1 -21.90 -54.57 8.46
CA MET A 1 -20.55 -54.44 7.85
C MET A 1 -20.30 -53.10 7.14
N ARG A 2 -21.27 -52.46 6.48
CA ARG A 2 -21.07 -51.17 5.75
C ARG A 2 -20.51 -50.01 6.59
N LYS A 3 -20.89 -49.85 7.86
CA LYS A 3 -20.42 -48.74 8.72
C LYS A 3 -18.92 -48.80 9.08
N LYS A 4 -18.31 -50.00 9.11
CA LYS A 4 -16.89 -50.17 9.49
C LYS A 4 -15.91 -49.80 8.36
N VAL A 5 -16.37 -49.83 7.11
CA VAL A 5 -15.57 -49.44 5.92
C VAL A 5 -15.85 -47.99 5.52
N LEU A 6 -17.06 -47.48 5.79
CA LEU A 6 -17.40 -46.08 5.51
C LEU A 6 -16.57 -45.08 6.34
N MET A 7 -16.30 -45.41 7.60
CA MET A 7 -15.59 -44.52 8.53
C MET A 7 -14.12 -44.26 8.13
N PRO A 8 -13.29 -45.26 7.79
CA PRO A 8 -11.93 -45.00 7.29
C PRO A 8 -11.94 -44.31 5.92
N LEU A 9 -12.90 -44.61 5.05
CA LEU A 9 -13.03 -43.93 3.75
C LEU A 9 -13.33 -42.44 3.94
N LEU A 10 -14.24 -42.09 4.85
CA LEU A 10 -14.55 -40.70 5.20
C LEU A 10 -13.32 -39.98 5.78
N LEU A 11 -12.56 -40.64 6.66
CA LEU A 11 -11.33 -40.09 7.23
C LEU A 11 -10.29 -39.79 6.14
N ILE A 12 -10.09 -40.72 5.20
CA ILE A 12 -9.19 -40.54 4.07
C ILE A 12 -9.65 -39.37 3.19
N SER A 13 -10.94 -39.28 2.88
CA SER A 13 -11.48 -38.15 2.12
C SER A 13 -11.27 -36.81 2.82
N ILE A 14 -11.43 -36.76 4.16
CA ILE A 14 -11.16 -35.57 4.96
C ILE A 14 -9.66 -35.23 4.89
N LEU A 15 -8.77 -36.20 5.06
CA LEU A 15 -7.33 -35.98 4.97
C LEU A 15 -6.89 -35.48 3.58
N ILE A 16 -7.46 -36.03 2.51
CA ILE A 16 -7.22 -35.57 1.15
C ILE A 16 -7.73 -34.14 0.97
N ALA A 17 -8.94 -33.82 1.44
CA ALA A 17 -9.49 -32.47 1.37
C ALA A 17 -8.63 -31.47 2.16
N PHE A 18 -8.16 -31.84 3.35
CA PHE A 18 -7.22 -31.03 4.13
C PHE A 18 -5.87 -30.87 3.43
N GLY A 19 -5.34 -31.93 2.81
CA GLY A 19 -4.09 -31.86 2.05
C GLY A 19 -4.19 -30.95 0.83
N ILE A 20 -5.30 -31.04 0.08
CA ILE A 20 -5.59 -30.15 -1.06
C ILE A 20 -5.76 -28.71 -0.56
N PHE A 21 -6.50 -28.51 0.54
CA PHE A 21 -6.69 -27.19 1.13
C PHE A 21 -5.36 -26.57 1.60
N TYR A 22 -4.54 -27.34 2.32
CA TYR A 22 -3.23 -26.90 2.78
C TYR A 22 -2.32 -26.56 1.61
N TRP A 23 -2.23 -27.44 0.61
CA TRP A 23 -1.44 -27.19 -0.57
C TRP A 23 -1.93 -25.95 -1.32
N TYR A 24 -3.25 -25.74 -1.43
CA TYR A 24 -3.81 -24.63 -2.19
C TYR A 24 -3.62 -23.27 -1.51
N TYR A 25 -3.75 -23.19 -0.18
CA TYR A 25 -3.76 -21.91 0.55
C TYR A 25 -2.49 -21.62 1.36
N LEU A 26 -1.75 -22.65 1.78
CA LEU A 26 -0.63 -22.53 2.73
C LEU A 26 0.73 -22.91 2.13
N ALA A 27 0.79 -23.26 0.85
CA ALA A 27 2.07 -23.55 0.20
C ALA A 27 2.99 -22.31 0.24
N PRO A 28 4.27 -22.49 0.62
CA PRO A 28 5.22 -21.39 0.66
C PRO A 28 5.48 -20.85 -0.75
N PRO A 29 5.87 -19.57 -0.85
CA PRO A 29 6.25 -18.95 -2.11
C PRO A 29 7.38 -19.68 -2.81
N ALA A 30 7.27 -19.84 -4.13
CA ALA A 30 8.40 -20.23 -4.95
C ALA A 30 9.40 -19.07 -5.06
N GLY A 31 10.59 -19.35 -5.59
CA GLY A 31 11.59 -18.31 -5.87
C GLY A 31 10.98 -17.18 -6.70
N PHE A 32 11.31 -15.95 -6.31
CA PHE A 32 10.84 -14.76 -7.02
C PHE A 32 11.42 -14.72 -8.44
N PRO A 33 10.68 -14.21 -9.44
CA PRO A 33 11.19 -14.06 -10.81
C PRO A 33 12.51 -13.29 -10.88
N ASP A 34 13.35 -13.60 -11.87
CA ASP A 34 14.55 -12.82 -12.15
C ASP A 34 14.21 -11.48 -12.82
N LYS A 35 15.19 -10.57 -12.87
CA LYS A 35 15.04 -9.21 -13.42
C LYS A 35 14.57 -9.20 -14.87
N GLU A 36 15.01 -10.14 -15.70
CA GLU A 36 14.62 -10.23 -17.11
C GLU A 36 13.14 -10.60 -17.25
N LYS A 37 12.67 -11.56 -16.46
CA LYS A 37 11.26 -11.94 -16.43
C LYS A 37 10.39 -10.82 -15.86
N ILE A 38 10.84 -10.12 -14.83
CA ILE A 38 10.15 -8.94 -14.28
C ILE A 38 10.00 -7.85 -15.35
N LYS A 39 11.11 -7.52 -16.03
CA LYS A 39 11.13 -6.57 -17.14
C LYS A 39 10.17 -6.99 -18.25
N ALA A 40 10.15 -8.25 -18.64
CA ALA A 40 9.22 -8.75 -19.66
C ALA A 40 7.75 -8.65 -19.27
N ILE A 41 7.41 -8.90 -18.00
CA ILE A 41 6.02 -8.79 -17.50
C ILE A 41 5.59 -7.32 -17.43
N LEU A 42 6.46 -6.43 -16.93
CA LEU A 42 6.15 -5.00 -16.84
C LEU A 42 6.05 -4.36 -18.23
N SER A 43 6.95 -4.73 -19.16
CA SER A 43 6.93 -4.31 -20.56
C SER A 43 5.90 -5.01 -21.44
N ASP A 44 4.91 -5.70 -20.86
CA ASP A 44 3.80 -6.26 -21.63
C ASP A 44 3.08 -5.13 -22.40
N PRO A 45 2.75 -5.30 -23.70
CA PRO A 45 2.09 -4.26 -24.49
C PRO A 45 0.79 -3.71 -23.88
N ASN A 46 0.12 -4.48 -23.02
CA ASN A 46 -1.08 -4.03 -22.32
C ASN A 46 -0.78 -3.00 -21.22
N ASN A 47 0.45 -3.01 -20.67
CA ASN A 47 0.88 -2.10 -19.61
C ASN A 47 1.38 -0.77 -20.16
N ARG A 48 1.75 -0.66 -21.45
CA ARG A 48 2.20 0.59 -22.09
C ARG A 48 3.37 1.28 -21.37
N VAL A 49 4.25 0.49 -20.76
CA VAL A 49 5.44 0.98 -20.06
C VAL A 49 6.63 0.18 -20.57
N ASP A 50 7.65 0.86 -21.09
CA ASP A 50 8.91 0.23 -21.45
C ASP A 50 9.91 0.41 -20.31
N ILE A 51 10.37 -0.69 -19.73
CA ILE A 51 11.30 -0.69 -18.60
C ILE A 51 12.74 -0.67 -19.11
N ALA A 52 13.54 0.32 -18.70
CA ALA A 52 14.97 0.33 -18.91
C ALA A 52 15.67 -0.58 -17.89
N GLU A 53 15.41 -0.36 -16.59
CA GLU A 53 16.16 -0.96 -15.50
C GLU A 53 15.27 -1.37 -14.32
N ILE A 54 15.55 -2.56 -13.76
CA ILE A 54 15.05 -2.96 -12.43
C ILE A 54 16.10 -2.61 -11.38
N GLN A 55 15.81 -1.63 -10.54
CA GLN A 55 16.79 -1.06 -9.61
C GLN A 55 17.07 -2.00 -8.43
N ASP A 56 16.02 -2.59 -7.83
CA ASP A 56 16.16 -3.51 -6.68
C ASP A 56 15.00 -4.51 -6.60
N THR A 57 15.09 -5.48 -5.70
CA THR A 57 14.02 -6.42 -5.36
C THR A 57 13.87 -6.48 -3.84
N ILE A 58 12.83 -5.81 -3.33
CA ILE A 58 12.65 -5.59 -1.90
C ILE A 58 11.52 -6.47 -1.40
N PHE A 59 11.85 -7.49 -0.61
CA PHE A 59 10.88 -8.33 0.07
C PHE A 59 10.37 -7.60 1.32
N LEU A 60 9.08 -7.26 1.34
CA LEU A 60 8.42 -6.70 2.53
C LEU A 60 8.09 -7.81 3.52
N ASP A 61 7.68 -8.97 2.99
CA ASP A 61 7.52 -10.23 3.70
C ASP A 61 7.73 -11.39 2.70
N ASP A 62 7.35 -12.61 3.09
CA ASP A 62 7.48 -13.80 2.24
C ASP A 62 6.65 -13.72 0.95
N LYS A 63 5.53 -13.00 0.94
CA LYS A 63 4.49 -12.99 -0.11
C LYS A 63 4.33 -11.64 -0.82
N HIS A 64 5.03 -10.60 -0.40
CA HIS A 64 4.88 -9.24 -0.93
C HIS A 64 6.25 -8.66 -1.29
N VAL A 65 6.39 -8.28 -2.55
CA VAL A 65 7.63 -7.72 -3.10
C VAL A 65 7.37 -6.36 -3.73
N TYR A 66 8.18 -5.39 -3.33
CA TYR A 66 8.25 -4.05 -3.89
C TYR A 66 9.44 -3.96 -4.84
N ILE A 67 9.21 -3.41 -6.03
CA ILE A 67 10.24 -3.22 -7.05
C ILE A 67 10.24 -1.77 -7.55
N PRO A 68 11.31 -0.99 -7.26
CA PRO A 68 11.60 0.25 -7.96
C PRO A 68 12.22 -0.04 -9.33
N PHE A 69 11.78 0.69 -10.35
CA PHE A 69 12.28 0.55 -11.72
C PHE A 69 12.39 1.91 -12.41
N ILE A 70 13.20 1.94 -13.48
CA ILE A 70 13.34 3.08 -14.39
C ILE A 70 12.80 2.69 -15.76
N THR A 71 12.00 3.56 -16.37
CA THR A 71 11.48 3.38 -17.73
C THR A 71 12.48 3.86 -18.78
N GLU A 72 12.34 3.43 -20.03
CA GLU A 72 13.16 3.94 -21.17
C GLU A 72 12.99 5.46 -21.39
N GLU A 73 11.89 6.06 -20.93
CA GLU A 73 11.66 7.51 -20.93
C GLU A 73 12.13 8.20 -19.62
N GLU A 74 13.09 7.60 -18.91
CA GLU A 74 13.69 8.10 -17.65
C GLU A 74 12.69 8.30 -16.48
N GLY A 75 11.45 7.84 -16.62
CA GLY A 75 10.46 7.81 -15.56
C GLY A 75 10.86 6.86 -14.41
N HIS A 76 10.71 7.33 -13.18
CA HIS A 76 10.94 6.52 -11.98
C HIS A 76 9.61 5.94 -11.48
N GLY A 77 9.50 4.62 -11.57
CA GLY A 77 8.30 3.88 -11.23
C GLY A 77 8.48 2.88 -10.10
N ILE A 78 7.35 2.34 -9.65
CA ILE A 78 7.24 1.33 -8.61
C ILE A 78 6.25 0.24 -9.03
N SER A 79 6.52 -1.00 -8.67
CA SER A 79 5.59 -2.12 -8.86
C SER A 79 5.48 -2.98 -7.61
N PHE A 80 4.31 -3.60 -7.46
CA PHE A 80 3.90 -4.39 -6.32
C PHE A 80 3.55 -5.79 -6.77
N TRP A 81 4.14 -6.77 -6.10
CA TRP A 81 4.07 -8.16 -6.49
C TRP A 81 3.60 -9.01 -5.33
N GLU A 82 2.64 -9.88 -5.61
CA GLU A 82 1.99 -10.70 -4.60
C GLU A 82 2.09 -12.18 -4.98
N TRP A 83 2.44 -13.00 -3.99
CA TRP A 83 2.33 -14.45 -4.13
C TRP A 83 0.88 -14.89 -3.90
N LYS A 84 0.19 -15.19 -5.00
CA LYS A 84 -1.20 -15.66 -4.99
C LYS A 84 -1.36 -16.82 -5.97
N LYS A 85 -2.14 -17.84 -5.58
CA LYS A 85 -2.44 -19.01 -6.44
C LYS A 85 -1.19 -19.69 -7.03
N HIS A 86 -0.15 -19.82 -6.20
CA HIS A 86 1.13 -20.47 -6.55
C HIS A 86 1.98 -19.77 -7.60
N GLU A 87 1.75 -18.48 -7.81
CA GLU A 87 2.58 -17.68 -8.69
C GLU A 87 2.74 -16.26 -8.15
N TRP A 88 3.86 -15.65 -8.53
CA TRP A 88 4.10 -14.23 -8.31
C TRP A 88 3.33 -13.45 -9.38
N GLN A 89 2.35 -12.66 -8.93
CA GLN A 89 1.52 -11.85 -9.79
C GLN A 89 1.86 -10.38 -9.58
N LEU A 90 1.93 -9.62 -10.68
CA LEU A 90 1.96 -8.17 -10.65
C LEU A 90 0.59 -7.68 -10.15
N SER A 91 0.55 -7.13 -8.94
CA SER A 91 -0.68 -6.62 -8.31
C SER A 91 -1.03 -5.24 -8.83
N SER A 92 -0.04 -4.34 -8.85
CA SER A 92 -0.16 -3.01 -9.41
C SER A 92 1.21 -2.43 -9.75
N PHE A 93 1.23 -1.37 -10.54
CA PHE A 93 2.43 -0.57 -10.79
C PHE A 93 2.05 0.88 -11.06
N SER A 94 3.03 1.77 -10.93
CA SER A 94 2.92 3.16 -11.33
C SER A 94 4.26 3.65 -11.85
N THR A 95 4.23 4.45 -12.92
CA THR A 95 5.37 5.20 -13.43
C THR A 95 5.41 6.63 -12.90
N GLY A 96 4.41 7.03 -12.09
CA GLY A 96 4.38 8.34 -11.46
C GLY A 96 5.37 8.37 -10.29
N SER A 97 6.27 9.36 -10.28
CA SER A 97 7.22 9.60 -9.19
C SER A 97 6.53 10.22 -7.96
N MET A 98 5.50 9.54 -7.45
CA MET A 98 4.76 9.92 -6.26
C MET A 98 4.82 8.78 -5.24
N PRO A 99 4.96 9.09 -3.94
CA PRO A 99 4.86 8.08 -2.91
C PRO A 99 3.49 7.40 -2.94
N GLN A 100 3.49 6.11 -2.65
CA GLN A 100 2.28 5.31 -2.52
C GLN A 100 2.30 4.54 -1.21
N ILE A 101 1.12 4.34 -0.64
CA ILE A 101 0.93 3.44 0.49
C ILE A 101 0.31 2.14 -0.02
N TRP A 102 0.91 1.02 0.35
CA TRP A 102 0.37 -0.30 0.10
C TRP A 102 -0.14 -0.87 1.42
N LYS A 103 -1.45 -1.11 1.44
CA LYS A 103 -2.20 -1.66 2.57
C LYS A 103 -2.38 -3.16 2.35
N ILE A 104 -1.35 -3.95 2.65
CA ILE A 104 -1.34 -5.40 2.41
C ILE A 104 -2.57 -6.06 3.06
N ASP A 105 -2.83 -5.72 4.31
CA ASP A 105 -4.09 -5.99 5.01
C ASP A 105 -4.70 -4.65 5.46
N SER A 106 -5.86 -4.29 4.89
CA SER A 106 -6.54 -3.04 5.19
C SER A 106 -7.01 -2.92 6.64
N ASP A 107 -7.19 -4.05 7.33
CA ASP A 107 -7.66 -4.08 8.72
C ASP A 107 -6.50 -4.09 9.73
N ASP A 108 -5.27 -4.37 9.28
CA ASP A 108 -4.05 -4.38 10.10
C ASP A 108 -3.07 -3.27 9.67
N PRO A 109 -3.06 -2.13 10.38
CA PRO A 109 -2.16 -1.02 10.08
C PRO A 109 -0.67 -1.37 10.13
N SER A 110 -0.27 -2.43 10.84
CA SER A 110 1.13 -2.85 10.90
C SER A 110 1.64 -3.39 9.56
N SER A 111 0.73 -3.79 8.66
CA SER A 111 1.02 -4.27 7.31
C SER A 111 1.08 -3.16 6.26
N HIS A 112 0.98 -1.89 6.67
CA HIS A 112 1.00 -0.75 5.77
C HIS A 112 2.41 -0.20 5.54
N TYR A 113 2.78 -0.07 4.27
CA TYR A 113 4.08 0.44 3.85
C TYR A 113 3.93 1.63 2.93
N ILE A 114 4.76 2.66 3.11
CA ILE A 114 4.89 3.79 2.19
C ILE A 114 6.16 3.57 1.37
N MET A 115 6.04 3.66 0.05
CA MET A 115 7.13 3.45 -0.91
C MET A 115 7.27 4.66 -1.81
N TRP A 116 8.48 4.93 -2.25
CA TRP A 116 8.76 6.01 -3.19
C TRP A 116 9.91 5.66 -4.12
N ASN A 117 9.89 6.26 -5.32
CA ASN A 117 11.01 6.26 -6.25
C ASN A 117 11.01 7.60 -6.98
N PHE A 118 12.01 8.42 -6.73
CA PHE A 118 12.16 9.76 -7.29
C PHE A 118 13.40 9.83 -8.17
N HIS A 119 13.37 10.68 -9.19
CA HIS A 119 14.57 10.95 -9.98
C HIS A 119 15.66 11.61 -9.10
N PRO A 120 16.94 11.18 -9.18
CA PRO A 120 18.03 11.73 -8.35
C PRO A 120 18.23 13.24 -8.47
N GLU A 121 17.94 13.83 -9.64
CA GLU A 121 18.06 15.29 -9.85
C GLU A 121 17.09 16.13 -9.00
N ASN A 122 16.08 15.51 -8.38
CA ASN A 122 15.22 16.22 -7.44
C ASN A 122 15.97 16.65 -6.16
N ASN A 123 17.19 16.14 -5.91
CA ASN A 123 18.05 16.53 -4.77
C ASN A 123 17.28 16.59 -3.43
N LEU A 124 16.48 15.55 -3.16
CA LEU A 124 15.67 15.45 -1.96
C LEU A 124 16.53 15.07 -0.76
N ASP A 125 16.39 15.80 0.35
CA ASP A 125 17.00 15.47 1.64
C ASP A 125 16.10 14.49 2.41
N PHE A 126 14.82 14.87 2.55
CA PHE A 126 13.83 14.05 3.25
C PHE A 126 12.42 14.20 2.68
N LEU A 127 11.59 13.23 3.02
CA LEU A 127 10.15 13.23 2.82
C LEU A 127 9.47 13.37 4.16
N THR A 128 8.44 14.21 4.23
CA THR A 128 7.54 14.27 5.37
C THR A 128 6.21 13.66 4.96
N PHE A 129 5.81 12.59 5.64
CA PHE A 129 4.53 11.93 5.45
C PHE A 129 3.56 12.35 6.53
N PHE A 130 2.27 12.38 6.19
CA PHE A 130 1.22 12.82 7.08
C PHE A 130 0.06 11.82 7.11
N LEU A 131 -0.48 11.59 8.29
CA LEU A 131 -1.81 11.03 8.50
C LEU A 131 -2.73 12.16 8.94
N ILE A 132 -3.78 12.43 8.16
CA ILE A 132 -4.69 13.55 8.41
C ILE A 132 -6.13 13.03 8.53
N LYS A 133 -6.80 13.44 9.60
CA LYS A 133 -8.26 13.39 9.75
C LYS A 133 -8.77 14.82 9.80
N GLU A 134 -9.66 15.17 8.88
CA GLU A 134 -10.25 16.50 8.88
C GLU A 134 -11.18 16.70 10.07
N ARG A 135 -11.28 17.95 10.54
CA ARG A 135 -12.26 18.31 11.57
C ARG A 135 -13.65 18.30 10.95
N GLY A 136 -14.63 17.76 11.67
CA GLY A 136 -16.03 17.75 11.28
C GLY A 136 -16.90 18.43 12.31
N PHE A 137 -17.93 19.14 11.86
CA PHE A 137 -19.03 19.57 12.72
C PHE A 137 -20.33 19.32 11.98
N SER A 138 -21.27 18.65 12.64
CA SER A 138 -22.59 18.38 12.08
C SER A 138 -23.67 18.61 13.13
N VAL A 139 -24.83 19.10 12.69
CA VAL A 139 -26.01 19.26 13.52
C VAL A 139 -27.14 18.46 12.89
N SER A 140 -27.72 17.53 13.64
CA SER A 140 -28.85 16.71 13.20
C SER A 140 -29.85 16.57 14.34
N ASP A 141 -31.13 16.86 14.09
CA ASP A 141 -32.20 16.86 15.11
C ASP A 141 -31.87 17.69 16.37
N GLY A 142 -31.18 18.82 16.18
CA GLY A 142 -30.73 19.67 17.29
C GLY A 142 -29.60 19.08 18.14
N LYS A 143 -29.03 17.93 17.74
CA LYS A 143 -27.82 17.36 18.34
C LYS A 143 -26.60 17.79 17.56
N GLU A 144 -25.69 18.44 18.26
CA GLU A 144 -24.38 18.81 17.74
C GLU A 144 -23.42 17.63 17.87
N LYS A 145 -22.70 17.33 16.80
CA LYS A 145 -21.62 16.35 16.76
C LYS A 145 -20.37 17.05 16.25
N TYR A 146 -19.31 17.00 17.06
CA TYR A 146 -17.98 17.47 16.69
C TYR A 146 -17.04 16.29 16.53
N ASP A 147 -16.36 16.24 15.38
CA ASP A 147 -15.32 15.27 15.05
C ASP A 147 -13.97 16.01 15.06
N PRO A 148 -13.06 15.73 16.02
CA PRO A 148 -11.79 16.43 16.11
C PRO A 148 -10.88 16.11 14.93
N GLY A 149 -10.14 17.13 14.46
CA GLY A 149 -9.11 16.96 13.46
C GLY A 149 -7.83 16.39 14.07
N ILE A 150 -7.13 15.53 13.32
CA ILE A 150 -5.86 14.93 13.71
C ILE A 150 -4.87 15.14 12.57
N GLN A 151 -3.63 15.48 12.92
CA GLN A 151 -2.51 15.52 11.99
C GLN A 151 -1.29 14.96 12.70
N MET A 152 -0.73 13.90 12.13
CA MET A 152 0.49 13.26 12.61
C MET A 152 1.49 13.24 11.47
N ASP A 153 2.71 13.73 11.72
CA ASP A 153 3.79 13.78 10.74
C ASP A 153 4.88 12.74 11.05
N TYR A 154 5.55 12.28 10.00
CA TYR A 154 6.72 11.39 10.09
C TYR A 154 7.71 11.74 8.99
N ARG A 155 8.98 11.90 9.38
CA ARG A 155 10.07 12.24 8.46
C ARG A 155 10.88 10.99 8.12
N ALA A 156 11.09 10.77 6.82
CA ALA A 156 11.98 9.74 6.28
C ALA A 156 13.10 10.39 5.46
N GLU A 157 14.35 10.00 5.72
CA GLU A 157 15.49 10.43 4.90
C GLU A 157 15.47 9.69 3.57
N VAL A 158 15.74 10.39 2.46
CA VAL A 158 15.77 9.77 1.11
C VAL A 158 17.08 9.02 0.89
N GLY A 159 18.16 9.45 1.54
CA GLY A 159 19.47 8.81 1.45
C GLY A 159 20.09 8.90 0.04
N GLU A 160 21.08 8.06 -0.24
CA GLU A 160 21.79 8.07 -1.54
C GLU A 160 21.00 7.39 -2.67
N LYS A 161 20.00 6.56 -2.33
CA LYS A 161 19.22 5.81 -3.30
C LYS A 161 18.02 6.64 -3.77
N SER A 162 17.68 6.50 -5.04
CA SER A 162 16.52 7.17 -5.64
C SER A 162 15.17 6.65 -5.10
N TYR A 163 15.18 5.51 -4.41
CA TYR A 163 14.00 4.81 -3.93
C TYR A 163 14.12 4.44 -2.46
N GLY A 164 12.97 4.21 -1.83
CA GLY A 164 12.92 3.77 -0.44
C GLY A 164 11.53 3.29 -0.04
N TYR A 165 11.46 2.74 1.16
CA TYR A 165 10.21 2.35 1.78
C TYR A 165 10.30 2.48 3.31
N THR A 166 9.14 2.61 3.96
CA THR A 166 9.01 2.61 5.41
C THR A 166 7.68 1.97 5.80
N SER A 167 7.65 1.23 6.91
CA SER A 167 6.37 0.95 7.57
C SER A 167 5.79 2.25 8.12
N ILE A 168 4.46 2.35 8.21
CA ILE A 168 3.87 3.50 8.92
C ILE A 168 4.29 3.51 10.40
N PRO A 169 4.45 4.68 11.03
CA PRO A 169 4.86 4.78 12.43
C PRO A 169 3.91 4.05 13.39
N THR A 170 4.45 3.48 14.46
CA THR A 170 3.66 2.78 15.49
C THR A 170 2.56 3.67 16.11
N GLU A 171 2.79 4.98 16.20
CA GLU A 171 1.76 5.90 16.69
C GLU A 171 0.56 6.00 15.73
N TRP A 172 0.81 6.00 14.43
CA TRP A 172 -0.24 5.97 13.41
C TRP A 172 -1.01 4.65 13.46
N GLN A 173 -0.29 3.53 13.61
CA GLN A 173 -0.90 2.19 13.76
C GLN A 173 -1.87 2.17 14.94
N LYS A 174 -1.42 2.61 16.12
CA LYS A 174 -2.25 2.69 17.34
C LYS A 174 -3.47 3.58 17.16
N TYR A 175 -3.30 4.72 16.51
CA TYR A 175 -4.40 5.64 16.22
C TYR A 175 -5.43 4.98 15.28
N MET A 176 -4.98 4.39 14.18
CA MET A 176 -5.84 3.71 13.21
C MET A 176 -6.58 2.53 13.84
N GLU A 177 -5.91 1.73 14.67
CA GLU A 177 -6.55 0.64 15.42
C GLU A 177 -7.63 1.14 16.38
N ALA A 178 -7.35 2.23 17.11
CA ALA A 178 -8.30 2.83 18.04
C ALA A 178 -9.52 3.38 17.30
N GLU A 179 -9.31 4.06 16.17
CA GLU A 179 -10.37 4.58 15.31
C GLU A 179 -11.22 3.44 14.72
N ASN A 180 -10.57 2.37 14.22
CA ASN A 180 -11.27 1.19 13.70
C ASN A 180 -12.15 0.53 14.77
N LYS A 181 -11.64 0.40 16.00
CA LYS A 181 -12.41 -0.14 17.16
C LYS A 181 -13.58 0.77 17.53
N LEU A 182 -13.38 2.09 17.56
CA LEU A 182 -14.43 3.06 17.84
C LEU A 182 -15.54 2.97 16.77
N MET A 183 -15.16 2.98 15.49
CA MET A 183 -16.09 2.87 14.37
C MET A 183 -16.86 1.55 14.39
N ALA A 184 -16.20 0.43 14.72
CA ALA A 184 -16.86 -0.86 14.88
C ALA A 184 -17.88 -0.84 16.03
N ALA A 185 -17.57 -0.20 17.16
CA ALA A 185 -18.48 -0.07 18.30
C ALA A 185 -19.68 0.86 18.03
N MET A 186 -19.52 1.84 17.14
CA MET A 186 -20.58 2.76 16.74
C MET A 186 -21.57 2.16 15.74
N LYS A 187 -21.30 0.98 15.18
CA LYS A 187 -22.20 0.29 14.23
C LYS A 187 -23.30 -0.47 14.99
N PRO A 188 -24.58 -0.02 14.90
CA PRO A 188 -25.64 -0.56 15.75
C PRO A 188 -26.20 -1.90 15.24
N ASN A 189 -25.89 -2.35 14.01
CA ASN A 189 -26.39 -3.63 13.47
C ASN A 189 -25.59 -4.12 12.24
N PRO A 190 -25.12 -5.39 12.19
CA PRO A 190 -24.38 -5.94 11.06
C PRO A 190 -25.06 -5.82 9.69
N LEU A 191 -26.40 -5.81 9.67
CA LEU A 191 -27.20 -5.69 8.44
C LEU A 191 -27.09 -4.33 7.74
N PHE A 192 -26.62 -3.29 8.45
CA PHE A 192 -26.49 -1.94 7.90
C PHE A 192 -25.03 -1.45 7.87
N ASN A 193 -24.07 -2.38 7.99
CA ASN A 193 -22.64 -2.06 8.07
C ASN A 193 -22.13 -1.23 6.88
N ASP A 194 -22.68 -1.45 5.68
CA ASP A 194 -22.28 -0.77 4.45
C ASP A 194 -22.79 0.69 4.36
N PHE A 195 -23.72 1.10 5.23
CA PHE A 195 -24.27 2.46 5.26
C PHE A 195 -23.48 3.40 6.16
N PHE A 196 -22.53 2.88 6.95
CA PHE A 196 -21.67 3.71 7.80
C PHE A 196 -20.37 4.01 7.06
N PRO A 197 -20.02 5.29 6.86
CA PRO A 197 -18.80 5.65 6.15
C PRO A 197 -17.57 5.10 6.89
N PRO A 198 -16.53 4.67 6.17
CA PRO A 198 -15.26 4.28 6.79
C PRO A 198 -14.63 5.48 7.49
N ALA A 199 -13.66 5.22 8.38
CA ALA A 199 -12.87 6.24 9.04
C ALA A 199 -12.30 7.21 7.99
N GLN A 200 -12.62 8.50 8.15
CA GLN A 200 -12.27 9.56 7.19
C GLN A 200 -10.88 10.10 7.54
N TYR A 201 -9.83 9.34 7.22
CA TYR A 201 -8.46 9.86 7.22
C TYR A 201 -7.84 9.61 5.84
N TYR A 202 -6.84 10.42 5.50
CA TYR A 202 -6.06 10.26 4.28
C TYR A 202 -4.57 10.42 4.58
N PHE A 203 -3.75 9.90 3.66
CA PHE A 203 -2.31 10.04 3.72
C PHE A 203 -1.85 11.16 2.80
N GLY A 204 -0.98 12.01 3.32
CA GLY A 204 -0.36 13.09 2.56
C GLY A 204 1.16 13.05 2.65
N TRP A 205 1.82 13.85 1.81
CA TRP A 205 3.26 13.96 1.83
C TRP A 205 3.75 15.33 1.37
N GLN A 206 4.99 15.63 1.74
CA GLN A 206 5.80 16.75 1.27
C GLN A 206 7.23 16.28 1.00
N SER A 207 7.83 16.83 -0.04
CA SER A 207 9.28 16.76 -0.28
C SER A 207 9.98 17.92 0.40
N THR A 208 11.20 17.69 0.85
CA THR A 208 12.13 18.76 1.20
C THR A 208 13.46 18.52 0.51
N SER A 209 13.85 19.47 -0.32
CA SER A 209 15.14 19.45 -1.04
C SER A 209 16.29 19.86 -0.12
N VAL A 210 17.53 19.61 -0.54
CA VAL A 210 18.75 19.97 0.22
C VAL A 210 18.86 21.48 0.50
N ASP A 211 18.24 22.33 -0.33
CA ASP A 211 18.17 23.78 -0.11
C ASP A 211 17.07 24.22 0.90
N GLY A 212 16.27 23.27 1.38
CA GLY A 212 15.17 23.50 2.31
C GLY A 212 13.83 23.85 1.66
N SER A 213 13.73 23.86 0.32
CA SER A 213 12.47 24.11 -0.39
C SER A 213 11.50 22.93 -0.27
N THR A 214 10.21 23.25 -0.13
CA THR A 214 9.10 22.28 -0.06
C THR A 214 8.22 22.41 -1.29
N GLU A 215 8.78 22.13 -2.46
CA GLU A 215 8.06 22.16 -3.73
C GLU A 215 7.75 20.74 -4.21
N PHE A 216 6.72 20.63 -5.05
CA PHE A 216 6.42 19.37 -5.72
C PHE A 216 7.60 19.02 -6.64
N PRO A 217 8.20 17.81 -6.55
CA PRO A 217 9.36 17.44 -7.36
C PRO A 217 9.01 17.47 -8.85
N SER A 218 9.74 18.27 -9.64
CA SER A 218 9.47 18.45 -11.06
C SER A 218 10.30 17.49 -11.91
N TYR A 219 9.67 16.72 -12.81
CA TYR A 219 10.39 15.84 -13.74
C TYR A 219 9.61 15.67 -15.06
N PRO A 220 10.26 15.49 -16.23
CA PRO A 220 9.63 15.51 -17.56
C PRO A 220 8.39 14.63 -17.76
N ASN A 221 8.20 13.60 -16.94
CA ASN A 221 7.06 12.67 -17.02
C ASN A 221 6.22 12.61 -15.72
N MET A 222 5.59 13.73 -15.36
CA MET A 222 4.63 13.79 -14.24
C MET A 222 3.31 13.05 -14.52
N ASN A 223 2.98 12.77 -15.78
CA ASN A 223 1.80 12.01 -16.18
C ASN A 223 2.05 10.52 -15.95
N GLY A 224 2.03 10.10 -14.68
CA GLY A 224 2.19 8.71 -14.32
C GLY A 224 1.08 7.83 -14.92
N TYR A 225 1.48 6.74 -15.55
CA TYR A 225 0.58 5.65 -15.93
C TYR A 225 0.70 4.55 -14.87
N GLY A 226 -0.40 3.89 -14.57
CA GLY A 226 -0.39 2.82 -13.59
C GLY A 226 -1.57 1.88 -13.75
N SER A 227 -1.40 0.67 -13.26
CA SER A 227 -2.50 -0.25 -13.02
C SER A 227 -2.96 -0.08 -11.58
N GLY A 228 -4.27 0.10 -11.38
CA GLY A 228 -4.84 0.14 -10.04
C GLY A 228 -4.86 -1.25 -9.41
N GLY A 229 -4.30 -1.37 -8.20
CA GLY A 229 -4.49 -2.52 -7.31
C GLY A 229 -5.46 -2.14 -6.20
N SER A 230 -6.22 -3.11 -5.66
CA SER A 230 -7.24 -2.86 -4.62
C SER A 230 -6.68 -2.28 -3.31
N SER A 231 -5.37 -2.38 -3.11
CA SER A 231 -4.71 -2.14 -1.83
C SER A 231 -3.66 -1.02 -1.88
N THR A 232 -3.48 -0.34 -3.01
CA THR A 232 -2.50 0.75 -3.18
C THR A 232 -3.21 2.09 -3.29
N GLU A 233 -2.73 3.09 -2.56
CA GLU A 233 -3.26 4.46 -2.56
C GLU A 233 -2.12 5.46 -2.79
N HIS A 234 -2.35 6.46 -3.63
CA HIS A 234 -1.43 7.57 -3.82
C HIS A 234 -1.52 8.54 -2.64
N LEU A 235 -0.37 8.97 -2.12
CA LEU A 235 -0.37 10.00 -1.09
C LEU A 235 -0.62 11.37 -1.74
N ARG A 236 -1.49 12.17 -1.11
CA ARG A 236 -1.77 13.53 -1.56
C ARG A 236 -0.59 14.44 -1.25
N PHE A 237 -0.05 15.14 -2.25
CA PHE A 237 0.92 16.20 -1.98
C PHE A 237 0.24 17.34 -1.21
N LEU A 238 0.85 17.81 -0.12
CA LEU A 238 0.30 18.84 0.74
C LEU A 238 1.05 20.15 0.57
N ASN A 239 0.33 21.23 0.31
CA ASN A 239 0.89 22.57 0.42
C ASN A 239 0.80 23.06 1.88
N GLU A 240 1.44 24.18 2.19
CA GLU A 240 1.37 24.79 3.52
C GLU A 240 -0.07 25.02 4.00
N ASN A 241 -1.01 25.31 3.09
CA ASN A 241 -2.42 25.53 3.40
C ASN A 241 -3.20 24.24 3.71
N ASP A 242 -2.68 23.06 3.33
CA ASP A 242 -3.31 21.76 3.56
C ASP A 242 -2.94 21.18 4.94
N ILE A 243 -1.97 21.78 5.62
CA ILE A 243 -1.43 21.34 6.91
C ILE A 243 -2.00 22.22 8.02
N PHE A 244 -2.49 21.61 9.11
CA PHE A 244 -2.86 22.34 10.32
C PHE A 244 -1.62 23.02 10.88
N ILE A 245 -1.57 24.35 10.70
CA ILE A 245 -0.51 25.21 11.23
C ILE A 245 -0.51 25.06 12.77
N ARG A 246 0.66 24.75 13.34
CA ARG A 246 0.88 24.68 14.79
C ARG A 246 1.00 26.06 15.42
#